data_AF-A0A7J6GJC6-F1
#
_entry.id   AF-A0A7J6GJC6-F1
#
_cell.length_a   1.000
_cell.length_b   1.000
_cell.length_c   1.000
_cell.angle_alpha   90.00
_cell.angle_beta   90.00
_cell.angle_gamma   90.00
#
_symmetry.space_group_name_H-M   'P 1'
#
loop_
_entity.id
_entity.type
_entity.pdbx_description
1 polymer ?
#
loop_
_entity_poly.entity_id
_entity_poly.type
_entity_poly.pdbx_seq_one_letter_code
_entity_poly.pdbx_strand_id
1 'polypeptide(L)'
;MNTSPNQTMNIVARDDQLLELAKDVDHDHTKRGGWITLPFILGNLAGVSVAAGGWGSNWIVFLITKFNIGSIAATKINNVGFGFVNLFPIAGAVIADSFTGHDNANANRESELTKAVTMFN
;
A
#
# COMPACT_ATOMS: atom_id res chain seq x y z
N MET A 1 11.19 32.70 48.92
CA MET A 1 11.08 32.09 47.57
C MET A 1 10.95 33.21 46.58
N ASN A 2 12.05 33.57 45.90
CA ASN A 2 12.07 34.66 44.92
C ASN A 2 12.59 34.06 43.61
N THR A 3 11.67 33.45 42.85
CA THR A 3 11.98 33.01 41.50
C THR A 3 12.04 34.24 40.62
N SER A 4 13.24 34.55 40.15
CA SER A 4 13.52 35.69 39.26
C SER A 4 12.61 35.64 38.03
N PRO A 5 11.96 36.75 37.64
CA PRO A 5 11.01 36.80 36.51
C PRO A 5 11.62 36.39 35.16
N ASN A 6 12.95 36.31 35.06
CA ASN A 6 13.65 35.82 33.86
C ASN A 6 13.68 34.28 33.73
N GLN A 7 13.43 33.55 34.82
CA GLN A 7 13.36 32.08 34.80
C GLN A 7 11.97 31.60 34.38
N THR A 8 10.91 32.30 34.81
CA THR A 8 9.51 32.01 34.43
C THR A 8 9.29 32.19 32.93
N MET A 9 9.85 33.24 32.32
CA MET A 9 9.70 33.51 30.88
C MET A 9 10.37 32.46 29.97
N ASN A 10 11.41 31.75 30.45
CA ASN A 10 12.11 30.70 29.69
C ASN A 10 11.58 29.28 29.97
N ILE A 11 10.74 29.12 31.00
CA ILE A 11 10.02 27.86 31.22
C ILE A 11 8.78 27.87 30.35
N VAL A 12 7.99 28.95 30.38
CA VAL A 12 6.82 29.13 29.51
C VAL A 12 7.21 29.01 28.04
N ALA A 13 8.16 29.83 27.53
CA ALA A 13 8.62 29.78 26.14
C ALA A 13 9.08 28.39 25.65
N ARG A 14 9.51 27.52 26.56
CA ARG A 14 9.95 26.16 26.27
C ARG A 14 8.77 25.21 26.26
N ASP A 15 7.85 25.31 27.21
CA ASP A 15 6.60 24.53 27.19
C ASP A 15 5.77 24.81 25.93
N ASP A 16 5.73 26.06 25.47
CA ASP A 16 5.12 26.48 24.20
C ASP A 16 5.74 25.75 22.99
N GLN A 17 7.07 25.71 22.94
CA GLN A 17 7.82 25.02 21.89
C GLN A 17 7.68 23.50 21.96
N LEU A 18 7.61 22.93 23.18
CA LEU A 18 7.39 21.49 23.38
C LEU A 18 5.97 21.08 22.97
N LEU A 19 4.98 21.95 23.18
CA LEU A 19 3.61 21.80 22.70
C LEU A 19 3.52 21.88 21.18
N GLU A 20 4.30 22.76 20.55
CA GLU A 20 4.36 22.89 19.08
C GLU A 20 5.05 21.66 18.44
N LEU A 21 6.13 21.18 19.05
CA LEU A 21 6.87 20.00 18.61
C LEU A 21 6.07 18.70 18.83
N ALA A 22 5.29 18.62 19.91
CA ALA A 22 4.33 17.54 20.13
C ALA A 22 3.15 17.58 19.15
N LYS A 23 2.67 18.78 18.79
CA LYS A 23 1.63 18.97 17.77
C LYS A 23 2.10 18.58 16.38
N ASP A 24 3.35 18.86 16.02
CA ASP A 24 3.92 18.47 14.72
C ASP A 24 4.10 16.94 14.61
N VAL A 25 4.48 16.29 15.71
CA VAL A 25 4.54 14.81 15.81
C VAL A 25 3.15 14.18 15.74
N ASP A 26 2.12 14.85 16.26
CA ASP A 26 0.72 14.38 16.19
C ASP A 26 0.07 14.67 14.83
N HIS A 27 0.55 15.69 14.08
CA HIS A 27 -0.05 16.11 12.82
C HIS A 27 0.36 15.31 11.57
N ASP A 28 1.26 14.33 11.67
CA ASP A 28 1.48 13.34 10.60
C ASP A 28 0.43 12.22 10.62
N HIS A 29 -0.84 12.61 10.78
CA HIS A 29 -1.98 11.77 10.41
C HIS A 29 -2.02 11.66 8.89
N THR A 30 -1.12 10.83 8.37
CA THR A 30 -1.10 10.38 7.00
C THR A 30 -2.54 10.10 6.54
N LYS A 31 -2.97 10.79 5.48
CA LYS A 31 -4.23 10.53 4.76
C LYS A 31 -4.16 9.15 4.11
N ARG A 32 -4.16 8.09 4.91
CA ARG A 32 -4.19 6.71 4.45
C ARG A 32 -5.66 6.31 4.38
N GLY A 33 -6.09 5.88 3.19
CA GLY A 33 -7.44 5.38 2.98
C GLY A 33 -7.72 4.20 3.90
N GLY A 34 -8.41 4.47 5.01
CA GLY A 34 -8.82 3.45 5.99
C GLY A 34 -10.21 2.94 5.68
N TRP A 35 -11.23 3.71 6.07
CA TRP A 35 -12.62 3.25 6.05
C TRP A 35 -13.35 3.47 4.73
N ILE A 36 -12.94 4.44 3.90
CA ILE A 36 -13.62 4.75 2.62
C ILE A 36 -13.19 3.79 1.50
N THR A 37 -11.95 3.31 1.55
CA THR A 37 -11.36 2.37 0.58
C THR A 37 -11.75 0.93 0.89
N LEU A 38 -12.09 0.62 2.14
CA LEU A 38 -12.50 -0.70 2.58
C LEU A 38 -13.68 -1.28 1.79
N PRO A 39 -14.83 -0.58 1.61
CA PRO A 39 -15.94 -1.13 0.82
C PRO A 39 -15.57 -1.32 -0.66
N PHE A 40 -14.68 -0.48 -1.21
CA PHE A 40 -14.22 -0.62 -2.60
C PHE A 40 -13.35 -1.87 -2.78
N ILE A 41 -12.43 -2.13 -1.85
CA ILE A 41 -11.60 -3.34 -1.84
C ILE A 41 -12.46 -4.59 -1.64
N LEU A 42 -13.42 -4.53 -0.69
CA LEU A 42 -14.34 -5.64 -0.43
C LEU A 42 -15.22 -5.95 -1.65
N GLY A 43 -15.76 -4.91 -2.28
CA GLY A 43 -16.56 -5.03 -3.49
C GLY A 43 -15.76 -5.60 -4.66
N ASN A 44 -14.50 -5.17 -4.82
CA ASN A 44 -13.63 -5.71 -5.86
C ASN A 44 -13.27 -7.18 -5.59
N LEU A 45 -12.94 -7.54 -4.35
CA LEU A 45 -12.66 -8.92 -3.96
C LEU A 45 -13.89 -9.82 -4.16
N ALA A 46 -15.08 -9.35 -3.77
CA ALA A 46 -16.33 -10.07 -3.98
C ALA A 46 -16.63 -10.23 -5.48
N GLY A 47 -16.47 -9.17 -6.27
CA GLY A 47 -16.66 -9.21 -7.72
C GLY A 47 -15.71 -10.18 -8.42
N VAL A 48 -14.42 -10.13 -8.08
CA VAL A 48 -13.41 -11.07 -8.59
C VAL A 48 -13.72 -12.50 -8.16
N SER A 49 -14.17 -12.72 -6.92
CA SER A 49 -14.54 -14.06 -6.43
C SER A 49 -15.72 -14.65 -7.19
N VAL A 50 -16.77 -13.86 -7.42
CA VAL A 50 -17.95 -14.27 -8.20
C VAL A 50 -17.58 -14.50 -9.67
N ALA A 51 -16.78 -13.61 -10.26
CA ALA A 51 -16.31 -13.75 -11.64
C ALA A 51 -15.43 -14.99 -11.82
N ALA A 52 -14.48 -15.24 -10.92
CA ALA A 52 -13.60 -16.40 -10.95
C ALA A 52 -14.39 -17.71 -10.77
N GLY A 53 -15.34 -17.75 -9.83
CA GLY A 53 -16.22 -18.90 -9.62
C GLY A 53 -17.15 -19.16 -10.80
N GLY A 54 -17.76 -18.11 -11.36
CA GLY A 54 -18.63 -18.19 -12.53
C GLY A 54 -17.89 -18.61 -13.80
N TRP A 55 -16.68 -18.08 -14.01
CA TRP A 55 -15.83 -18.48 -15.13
C TRP A 55 -15.35 -19.92 -14.99
N GLY A 56 -14.80 -20.30 -13.82
CA GLY A 56 -14.28 -21.65 -13.58
C GLY A 56 -15.35 -22.73 -13.72
N SER A 57 -16.55 -22.50 -13.18
CA SER A 57 -17.69 -23.43 -13.31
C SER A 57 -18.21 -23.54 -14.74
N ASN A 58 -18.27 -22.44 -15.50
CA ASN A 58 -18.68 -22.49 -16.90
C ASN A 58 -17.62 -23.19 -17.78
N TRP A 59 -16.34 -22.92 -17.53
CA TRP A 59 -15.24 -23.50 -18.29
C TRP A 59 -15.14 -25.03 -18.15
N ILE A 60 -15.26 -25.57 -16.92
CA ILE A 60 -15.20 -27.03 -16.72
C ILE A 60 -16.36 -27.75 -17.41
N VAL A 61 -17.56 -27.17 -17.40
CA VAL A 61 -18.72 -27.72 -18.11
C VAL A 61 -18.49 -27.70 -19.62
N PHE A 62 -17.87 -26.64 -20.16
CA PHE A 62 -17.52 -26.56 -21.58
C PHE A 62 -16.54 -27.66 -22.00
N LEU A 63 -15.51 -27.93 -21.21
CA LEU A 63 -14.55 -29.01 -21.46
C LEU A 63 -15.21 -30.39 -21.50
N ILE A 64 -16.16 -30.64 -20.60
CA ILE A 64 -16.87 -31.92 -20.54
C ILE A 64 -17.87 -32.06 -21.68
N THR A 65 -18.64 -31.01 -21.98
CA THR A 65 -19.77 -31.08 -22.92
C THR A 65 -19.40 -30.87 -24.38
N LYS A 66 -18.46 -29.97 -24.69
CA LYS A 66 -18.09 -29.64 -26.08
C LYS A 66 -16.89 -30.42 -26.58
N PHE A 67 -15.89 -30.65 -25.72
CA PHE A 67 -14.72 -31.45 -26.08
C PHE A 67 -14.87 -32.92 -25.71
N ASN A 68 -16.00 -33.32 -25.11
CA ASN A 68 -16.29 -34.70 -24.69
C ASN A 68 -15.18 -35.30 -23.80
N ILE A 69 -14.44 -34.44 -23.11
CA ILE A 69 -13.37 -34.85 -22.20
C ILE A 69 -14.04 -35.46 -20.98
N GLY A 70 -13.66 -36.69 -20.64
CA GLY A 70 -14.19 -37.36 -19.45
C GLY A 70 -14.01 -36.48 -18.20
N SER A 71 -15.01 -36.46 -17.32
CA SER A 71 -15.04 -35.63 -16.11
C SER A 71 -13.74 -35.70 -15.29
N ILE A 72 -13.11 -36.87 -15.25
CA ILE A 72 -11.82 -37.11 -14.59
C ILE A 72 -10.69 -36.31 -15.24
N ALA A 73 -10.57 -36.32 -16.57
CA ALA A 73 -9.54 -35.57 -17.29
C ALA A 73 -9.81 -34.06 -17.25
N ALA A 74 -11.07 -33.65 -17.35
CA ALA A 74 -11.47 -32.25 -17.24
C ALA A 74 -11.14 -31.67 -15.86
N THR A 75 -11.32 -32.45 -14.80
CA THR A 75 -10.93 -32.07 -13.42
C THR A 75 -9.42 -31.90 -13.29
N LYS A 76 -8.60 -32.74 -13.94
CA LYS A 76 -7.15 -32.57 -13.94
C LYS A 76 -6.73 -31.25 -14.59
N ILE A 77 -7.34 -30.92 -15.73
CA ILE A 77 -7.10 -29.66 -16.44
C ILE A 77 -7.54 -28.47 -15.59
N ASN A 78 -8.68 -28.59 -14.91
CA ASN A 78 -9.16 -27.57 -13.97
C ASN A 78 -8.18 -27.36 -12.80
N ASN A 79 -7.66 -28.42 -12.19
CA ASN A 79 -6.68 -28.31 -11.10
C ASN A 79 -5.38 -27.63 -11.56
N VAL A 80 -4.90 -27.93 -12.77
CA VAL A 80 -3.76 -27.23 -13.36
C VAL A 80 -4.07 -25.75 -13.57
N GLY A 81 -5.27 -25.43 -14.07
CA GLY A 81 -5.75 -24.04 -14.20
C GLY A 81 -5.79 -23.29 -12.86
N PHE A 82 -6.33 -23.91 -11.81
CA PHE A 82 -6.31 -23.36 -10.46
C PHE A 82 -4.88 -23.19 -9.92
N GLY A 83 -3.95 -24.08 -10.29
CA GLY A 83 -2.53 -23.92 -10.00
C GLY A 83 -1.97 -22.61 -10.56
N PHE A 84 -2.26 -22.28 -11.83
CA PHE A 84 -1.83 -21.03 -12.44
C PHE A 84 -2.47 -19.79 -11.79
N VAL A 85 -3.76 -19.84 -11.46
CA VAL A 85 -4.45 -18.73 -10.79
C VAL A 85 -3.82 -18.43 -9.42
N ASN A 86 -3.33 -19.44 -8.70
CA ASN A 86 -2.63 -19.26 -7.42
C ASN A 86 -1.18 -18.77 -7.58
N LEU A 87 -0.55 -18.95 -8.74
CA LEU A 87 0.79 -18.42 -9.03
C LEU A 87 0.75 -16.97 -9.50
N PHE A 88 -0.37 -16.51 -10.04
CA PHE A 88 -0.55 -15.15 -10.56
C PHE A 88 -0.27 -14.05 -9.52
N PRO A 89 -0.70 -14.16 -8.24
CA PRO A 89 -0.36 -13.19 -7.20
C PRO A 89 1.14 -13.09 -6.91
N ILE A 90 1.89 -14.20 -7.04
CA ILE A 90 3.34 -14.22 -6.82
C ILE A 90 4.03 -13.44 -7.94
N ALA A 91 3.66 -13.69 -9.20
CA ALA A 91 4.17 -12.92 -10.33
C ALA A 91 3.78 -11.43 -10.21
N GLY A 92 2.54 -11.14 -9.79
CA GLY A 92 2.07 -9.79 -9.54
C GLY A 92 2.84 -9.09 -8.42
N ALA A 93 3.19 -9.79 -7.34
CA ALA A 93 3.99 -9.27 -6.25
C ALA A 93 5.40 -8.88 -6.71
N VAL A 94 6.08 -9.74 -7.47
CA VAL A 94 7.41 -9.45 -8.04
C VAL A 94 7.38 -8.20 -8.93
N ILE A 95 6.34 -8.08 -9.76
CA ILE A 95 6.14 -6.91 -10.62
C ILE A 95 5.87 -5.66 -9.77
N ALA A 96 4.99 -5.73 -8.77
CA ALA A 96 4.66 -4.62 -7.88
C ALA A 96 5.87 -4.12 -7.08
N ASP A 97 6.70 -5.04 -6.58
CA ASP A 97 7.95 -4.72 -5.88
C ASP A 97 8.95 -4.05 -6.82
N SER A 98 8.97 -4.45 -8.10
CA SER A 98 9.81 -3.83 -9.13
C SER A 98 9.37 -2.39 -9.47
N PHE A 99 8.06 -2.10 -9.43
CA PHE A 99 7.53 -0.76 -9.71
C PHE A 99 7.62 0.21 -8.52
N THR A 100 7.76 -0.30 -7.29
CA THR A 100 7.83 0.53 -6.06
C THR A 100 9.26 0.92 -5.69
N GLY A 101 10.27 0.43 -6.42
CA GLY A 101 11.69 0.50 -6.04
C GLY A 101 12.52 1.68 -6.51
N HIS A 102 11.96 2.72 -7.16
CA HIS A 102 12.75 3.88 -7.59
C HIS A 102 12.12 5.22 -7.17
N ASP A 103 12.82 5.87 -6.24
CA ASP A 103 12.90 7.31 -5.97
C ASP A 103 11.84 8.03 -5.13
N ASN A 104 12.28 8.45 -3.92
CA ASN A 104 12.30 9.87 -3.51
C ASN A 104 13.03 10.19 -2.19
N ALA A 105 13.76 9.26 -1.54
CA ALA A 105 14.53 9.59 -0.34
C ALA A 105 15.81 10.45 -0.58
N ASN A 106 16.16 10.77 -1.84
CA ASN A 106 17.34 11.58 -2.19
C ASN A 106 17.03 12.92 -2.87
N ALA A 107 15.77 13.31 -3.08
CA ALA A 107 15.47 14.62 -3.69
C ALA A 107 15.65 15.80 -2.72
N ASN A 108 15.61 15.55 -1.41
CA ASN A 108 15.62 16.59 -0.39
C ASN A 108 17.02 16.90 0.17
N ARG A 109 18.03 16.04 -0.04
CA ARG A 109 19.41 16.32 0.40
C ARG A 109 20.24 17.02 -0.67
N GLU A 110 19.96 16.81 -1.96
CA GLU A 110 20.69 17.50 -3.02
C GLU A 110 20.21 18.95 -3.24
N SER A 111 18.96 19.26 -2.91
CA SER A 111 18.45 20.64 -2.98
C SER A 111 19.05 21.57 -1.92
N GLU A 112 19.39 21.05 -0.73
CA GLU A 112 20.05 21.82 0.33
C GLU A 112 21.56 22.00 0.05
N LEU A 113 22.24 20.97 -0.46
CA LEU A 113 23.65 21.06 -0.83
C LEU A 113 23.88 22.04 -1.99
N THR A 114 22.99 22.05 -2.98
CA THR A 114 23.10 22.96 -4.13
C THR A 114 22.80 24.42 -3.74
N LYS A 115 21.88 24.65 -2.80
CA LYS A 115 21.62 26.00 -2.22
C LYS A 115 22.77 26.49 -1.36
N ALA A 116 23.37 25.62 -0.54
CA ALA A 116 24.51 25.98 0.30
C ALA A 116 25.74 26.37 -0.54
N VAL A 117 26.05 25.61 -1.60
CA VAL A 117 27.17 25.91 -2.50
C VAL A 117 26.96 27.21 -3.28
N THR A 118 25.71 27.54 -3.66
CA THR A 118 25.40 28.80 -4.37
C THR A 118 25.43 30.03 -3.47
N MET A 119 25.22 29.90 -2.14
CA MET A 119 25.33 31.03 -1.20
C MET A 119 26.76 31.43 -0.85
N PHE A 120 27.78 30.63 -1.20
CA PHE A 120 29.19 30.90 -0.89
C PHE A 120 30.00 31.48 -2.05
N ASN A 121 29.38 31.73 -3.21
CA ASN A 121 29.98 32.36 -4.40
C ASN A 121 29.23 33.64 -4.77
#